data_AF-X5RA37-F1
#
_entry.id   AF-X5RA37-F1
#
_cell.length_a   1.000
_cell.length_b   1.000
_cell.length_c   1.000
_cell.angle_alpha   90.00
_cell.angle_beta   90.00
_cell.angle_gamma   90.00
#
_symmetry.space_group_name_H-M   'P 1'
#
loop_
_entity.id
_entity.type
_entity.pdbx_description
1 polymer ?
#
loop_
_entity_poly.entity_id
_entity_poly.type
_entity_poly.pdbx_seq_one_letter_code
_entity_poly.pdbx_strand_id
1 'polypeptide(L)'
;MWVFAYGSLIWKPAFESVERQRATAFGWHRSFCLDMVRWRGSVAQPGLMMALERGGRCDGVIYRLPDGDKPEQIERLLRREIDDHESVSSVRWVPVRTEQGRIRALGFWVGVTGRGTSLGQPLDTVAGVLARACGHVGSGAEYLYNTVSHLEEFGIRDRNLWRLQQLVADEIRSIHGGPSDASLQLAPS
;
A
#
# COMPACT_ATOMS: atom_id res chain seq x y z
N MET A 1 14.66 -12.44 12.57
CA MET A 1 14.56 -12.21 11.10
C MET A 1 14.02 -10.80 10.86
N TRP A 2 14.25 -10.17 9.71
CA TRP A 2 13.67 -8.87 9.37
C TRP A 2 12.58 -8.97 8.31
N VAL A 3 11.47 -8.24 8.49
CA VAL A 3 10.41 -8.05 7.49
C VAL A 3 10.39 -6.60 7.04
N PHE A 4 10.31 -6.36 5.73
CA PHE A 4 10.19 -5.03 5.15
C PHE A 4 8.72 -4.67 4.91
N ALA A 5 8.24 -3.69 5.65
CA ALA A 5 6.90 -3.15 5.54
C ALA A 5 6.93 -1.83 4.75
N TYR A 6 6.13 -1.76 3.70
CA TYR A 6 6.00 -0.58 2.85
C TYR A 6 4.54 -0.16 2.63
N GLY A 7 3.56 -0.91 3.14
CA GLY A 7 2.12 -0.67 3.04
C GLY A 7 1.40 -1.04 4.33
N SER A 8 0.36 -1.87 4.26
CA SER A 8 -0.48 -2.26 5.42
C SER A 8 0.26 -2.79 6.64
N LEU A 9 1.38 -3.50 6.45
CA LEU A 9 2.16 -4.03 7.57
C LEU A 9 2.72 -2.94 8.50
N ILE A 10 2.78 -1.69 8.06
CA ILE A 10 3.21 -0.56 8.90
C ILE A 10 2.17 -0.26 10.00
N TRP A 11 0.88 -0.35 9.67
CA TRP A 11 -0.23 0.05 10.56
C TRP A 11 -1.10 -1.11 11.05
N LYS A 12 -1.04 -2.26 10.38
CA LYS A 12 -1.69 -3.50 10.81
C LYS A 12 -0.68 -4.65 10.80
N PRO A 13 0.35 -4.63 11.66
CA PRO A 13 1.32 -5.72 11.72
C PRO A 13 0.64 -7.07 11.93
N ALA A 14 1.25 -8.11 11.37
CA ALA A 14 0.78 -9.48 11.45
C ALA A 14 1.60 -10.38 12.37
N PHE A 15 2.46 -9.74 13.14
CA PHE A 15 3.55 -10.39 13.84
C PHE A 15 3.96 -9.52 15.02
N GLU A 16 4.52 -10.19 16.01
CA GLU A 16 5.25 -9.51 17.06
C GLU A 16 6.60 -9.06 16.52
N SER A 17 7.06 -7.90 16.98
CA SER A 17 8.38 -7.38 16.66
C SER A 17 9.07 -6.92 17.93
N VAL A 18 10.33 -7.29 18.08
CA VAL A 18 11.20 -6.85 19.19
C VAL A 18 11.95 -5.57 18.87
N GLU A 19 11.96 -5.16 17.60
CA GLU A 19 12.63 -3.96 17.12
C GLU A 19 11.99 -3.48 15.82
N ARG A 20 12.00 -2.16 15.60
CA ARG A 20 11.60 -1.57 14.32
C ARG A 20 12.50 -0.38 13.99
N GLN A 21 12.86 -0.23 12.73
CA GLN A 21 13.67 0.89 12.25
C GLN A 21 13.36 1.24 10.80
N ARG A 22 13.64 2.48 10.40
CA ARG A 22 13.46 2.93 9.01
C ARG A 22 14.44 2.23 8.09
N ALA A 23 13.99 1.95 6.86
CA ALA A 23 14.85 1.38 5.85
C ALA A 23 14.43 1.81 4.44
N THR A 24 15.39 1.93 3.53
CA THR A 24 15.15 2.23 2.12
C THR A 24 15.46 1.01 1.25
N ALA A 25 14.48 0.57 0.46
CA ALA A 25 14.66 -0.38 -0.63
C ALA A 25 14.96 0.38 -1.93
N PHE A 26 16.21 0.35 -2.39
CA PHE A 26 16.60 0.94 -3.67
C PHE A 26 16.27 0.03 -4.84
N GLY A 27 15.89 0.62 -5.98
CA GLY A 27 15.45 -0.13 -7.16
C GLY A 27 14.04 -0.68 -7.05
N TRP A 28 13.27 -0.21 -6.06
CA TRP A 28 11.87 -0.55 -5.83
C TRP A 28 11.08 0.71 -5.52
N HIS A 29 9.83 0.79 -5.98
CA HIS A 29 8.91 1.85 -5.59
C HIS A 29 7.55 1.24 -5.27
N ARG A 30 6.78 1.92 -4.42
CA ARG A 30 5.40 1.52 -4.12
C ARG A 30 4.50 1.82 -5.31
N SER A 31 3.59 0.90 -5.58
CA SER A 31 2.58 1.11 -6.61
C SER A 31 1.30 0.39 -6.24
N PHE A 32 0.16 1.01 -6.54
CA PHE A 32 -1.16 0.38 -6.47
C PHE A 32 -1.42 -0.31 -7.81
N CYS A 33 -0.97 -1.55 -7.92
CA CYS A 33 -0.94 -2.25 -9.19
C CYS A 33 -1.37 -3.73 -9.11
N LEU A 34 -1.79 -4.21 -7.94
CA LEU A 34 -2.40 -5.53 -7.81
C LEU A 34 -3.90 -5.41 -7.99
N ASP A 35 -4.44 -6.03 -9.05
CA ASP A 35 -5.88 -6.04 -9.30
C ASP A 35 -6.58 -6.88 -8.24
N MET A 36 -7.67 -6.36 -7.69
CA MET A 36 -8.33 -6.99 -6.55
C MET A 36 -9.86 -6.89 -6.65
N VAL A 37 -10.52 -8.04 -6.64
CA VAL A 37 -12.00 -8.15 -6.64
C VAL A 37 -12.56 -8.68 -5.31
N ARG A 38 -11.72 -8.76 -4.28
CA ARG A 38 -12.03 -9.18 -2.90
C ARG A 38 -11.43 -8.19 -1.90
N TRP A 39 -11.58 -8.43 -0.61
CA TRP A 39 -11.04 -7.58 0.46
C TRP A 39 -11.52 -6.13 0.40
N ARG A 40 -10.73 -5.23 -0.20
CA ARG A 40 -11.06 -3.80 -0.34
C ARG A 40 -11.69 -3.46 -1.69
N GLY A 41 -11.89 -4.46 -2.53
CA GLY A 41 -12.71 -4.39 -3.73
C GLY A 41 -13.80 -5.45 -3.69
N SER A 42 -14.64 -5.40 -4.71
CA SER A 42 -15.67 -6.38 -5.01
C SER A 42 -15.73 -6.62 -6.52
N VAL A 43 -16.51 -7.61 -6.96
CA VAL A 43 -16.74 -7.83 -8.40
C VAL A 43 -17.39 -6.60 -9.05
N ALA A 44 -18.29 -5.92 -8.34
CA ALA A 44 -18.98 -4.73 -8.85
C ALA A 44 -18.09 -3.47 -8.80
N GLN A 45 -17.22 -3.37 -7.79
CA GLN A 45 -16.31 -2.25 -7.58
C GLN A 45 -14.89 -2.80 -7.30
N PRO A 46 -14.16 -3.20 -8.36
CA PRO A 46 -12.79 -3.70 -8.19
C PRO A 46 -11.89 -2.61 -7.59
N GLY A 47 -10.84 -3.06 -6.93
CA GLY A 47 -9.84 -2.21 -6.29
C GLY A 47 -8.42 -2.55 -6.72
N LEU A 48 -7.49 -1.78 -6.18
CA LEU A 48 -6.06 -2.00 -6.32
C LEU A 48 -5.45 -2.20 -4.93
N MET A 49 -4.50 -3.13 -4.81
CA MET A 49 -3.64 -3.28 -3.64
C MET A 49 -2.22 -2.82 -3.97
N MET A 50 -1.48 -2.42 -2.94
CA MET A 50 -0.10 -1.98 -3.05
C MET A 50 0.87 -3.16 -3.19
N ALA A 51 1.84 -3.00 -4.09
CA ALA A 51 3.00 -3.86 -4.25
C ALA A 51 4.29 -3.04 -4.42
N LEU A 52 5.44 -3.70 -4.49
CA LEU A 52 6.69 -3.09 -4.95
C LEU A 52 6.92 -3.39 -6.43
N GLU A 53 7.00 -2.33 -7.23
CA GLU A 53 7.43 -2.39 -8.63
C GLU A 53 8.92 -2.05 -8.75
N ARG A 54 9.55 -2.56 -9.81
CA ARG A 54 10.98 -2.28 -10.06
C ARG A 54 11.20 -0.80 -10.40
N GLY A 55 12.36 -0.29 -10.01
CA GLY A 55 12.79 1.08 -10.24
C GLY A 55 12.55 2.01 -9.06
N GLY A 56 13.26 3.13 -9.02
CA GLY A 56 13.08 4.17 -7.99
C GLY A 56 13.65 3.81 -6.61
N ARG A 57 12.97 4.30 -5.57
CA ARG A 57 13.27 4.07 -4.16
C ARG A 57 11.98 3.93 -3.36
N CYS A 58 12.01 3.09 -2.32
CA CYS A 58 10.90 2.90 -1.40
C CYS A 58 11.41 2.99 0.04
N ASP A 59 11.06 4.06 0.73
CA ASP A 59 11.41 4.27 2.14
C ASP A 59 10.35 3.64 3.02
N GLY A 60 10.60 2.51 3.66
CA GLY A 60 9.66 1.81 4.56
C GLY A 60 10.19 1.63 5.97
N VAL A 61 9.62 0.64 6.67
CA VAL A 61 10.02 0.23 8.02
C VAL A 61 10.40 -1.23 7.96
N ILE A 62 11.52 -1.60 8.59
CA ILE A 62 11.81 -2.99 8.88
C ILE A 62 11.48 -3.33 10.33
N TYR A 63 10.96 -4.54 10.53
CA TYR A 63 10.63 -5.08 11.84
C TYR A 63 11.46 -6.33 12.11
N ARG A 64 12.12 -6.38 13.27
CA ARG A 64 12.83 -7.57 13.74
C ARG A 64 11.84 -8.45 14.48
N LEU A 65 11.62 -9.64 13.95
CA LEU A 65 10.83 -10.66 14.62
C LEU A 65 11.63 -11.24 15.79
N PRO A 66 10.95 -11.66 16.89
CA PRO A 66 11.57 -12.36 18.00
C PRO A 66 12.41 -13.55 17.53
N ASP A 67 13.46 -13.86 18.29
CA ASP A 67 14.22 -15.09 18.08
C ASP A 67 13.32 -16.30 18.41
N GLY A 68 13.24 -17.26 17.48
CA GLY A 68 12.29 -18.36 17.54
C GLY A 68 12.20 -19.14 16.22
N ASP A 69 11.17 -19.96 16.06
CA ASP A 69 10.94 -20.75 14.84
C ASP A 69 10.58 -19.84 13.66
N LYS A 70 11.58 -19.59 12.80
CA LYS A 70 11.45 -18.73 11.62
C LYS A 70 10.46 -19.32 10.59
N PRO A 71 10.50 -20.62 10.24
CA PRO A 71 9.46 -21.24 9.41
C PRO A 71 8.03 -20.94 9.87
N GLU A 72 7.72 -21.14 11.15
CA GLU A 72 6.36 -20.91 11.66
C GLU A 72 5.96 -19.43 11.55
N GLN A 73 6.89 -18.52 11.88
CA GLN A 73 6.67 -17.08 11.72
C GLN A 73 6.42 -16.70 10.27
N ILE A 74 7.20 -17.24 9.32
CA ILE A 74 6.99 -17.02 7.88
C ILE A 74 5.63 -17.57 7.46
N GLU A 75 5.27 -18.78 7.89
CA GLU A 75 3.99 -19.40 7.54
C GLU A 75 2.80 -18.56 8.01
N ARG A 76 2.85 -18.04 9.25
CA ARG A 76 1.81 -17.12 9.76
C ARG A 76 1.70 -15.85 8.93
N LEU A 77 2.82 -15.29 8.48
CA LEU A 77 2.83 -14.14 7.58
C LEU A 77 2.23 -14.47 6.21
N LEU A 78 2.64 -15.60 5.63
CA LEU A 78 2.16 -16.06 4.33
C LEU A 78 0.64 -16.27 4.37
N ARG A 79 0.10 -16.96 5.39
CA ARG A 79 -1.35 -17.20 5.52
C ARG A 79 -2.19 -15.92 5.58
N ARG A 80 -1.61 -14.78 6.00
CA ARG A 80 -2.33 -13.51 6.10
C ARG A 80 -2.17 -12.63 4.88
N GLU A 81 -0.99 -12.68 4.24
CA GLU A 81 -0.68 -11.84 3.08
C GLU A 81 -1.01 -12.52 1.75
N ILE A 82 -1.20 -13.84 1.74
CA ILE A 82 -1.39 -14.67 0.55
C ILE A 82 -2.56 -15.63 0.75
N ASP A 83 -3.66 -15.37 0.04
CA ASP A 83 -4.81 -16.29 0.00
C ASP A 83 -4.58 -17.48 -0.96
N ASP A 84 -3.81 -17.30 -2.03
CA ASP A 84 -3.60 -18.31 -3.08
C ASP A 84 -2.11 -18.63 -3.32
N HIS A 85 -1.80 -19.92 -3.48
CA HIS A 85 -0.45 -20.47 -3.71
C HIS A 85 0.36 -19.79 -4.84
N GLU A 86 -0.30 -19.16 -5.82
CA GLU A 86 0.36 -18.43 -6.91
C GLU A 86 1.17 -17.20 -6.44
N SER A 87 0.86 -16.67 -5.25
CA SER A 87 1.46 -15.42 -4.75
C SER A 87 2.77 -15.60 -3.98
N VAL A 88 3.21 -16.85 -3.73
CA VAL A 88 4.48 -17.13 -3.03
C VAL A 88 5.69 -16.59 -3.79
N SER A 89 5.60 -16.55 -5.13
CA SER A 89 6.63 -15.98 -6.03
C SER A 89 6.89 -14.47 -5.82
N SER A 90 5.97 -13.80 -5.14
CA SER A 90 6.05 -12.38 -4.82
C SER A 90 6.72 -12.10 -3.46
N VAL A 91 7.03 -13.14 -2.68
CA VAL A 91 7.77 -13.00 -1.42
C VAL A 91 9.26 -13.09 -1.70
N ARG A 92 10.00 -12.04 -1.36
CA ARG A 92 11.42 -11.93 -1.72
C ARG A 92 12.24 -11.31 -0.60
N TRP A 93 13.47 -11.78 -0.46
CA TRP A 93 14.46 -11.10 0.35
C TRP A 93 14.97 -9.87 -0.39
N VAL A 94 14.62 -8.69 0.14
CA VAL A 94 15.01 -7.40 -0.39
C VAL A 94 16.20 -6.86 0.40
N PRO A 95 17.30 -6.45 -0.27
CA PRO A 95 18.32 -5.66 0.40
C PRO A 95 17.78 -4.25 0.66
N VAL A 96 17.83 -3.83 1.92
CA VAL A 96 17.43 -2.49 2.35
C VAL A 96 18.59 -1.79 3.05
N ARG A 97 18.61 -0.46 2.99
CA ARG A 97 19.59 0.37 3.69
C ARG A 97 18.95 1.02 4.90
N THR A 98 19.54 0.83 6.07
CA THR A 98 19.20 1.54 7.30
C THR A 98 20.33 2.50 7.67
N GLU A 99 20.16 3.27 8.73
CA GLU A 99 21.24 4.11 9.29
C GLU A 99 22.43 3.28 9.77
N GLN A 100 22.19 2.03 10.17
CA GLN A 100 23.20 1.11 10.70
C GLN A 100 23.89 0.29 9.60
N GLY A 101 23.40 0.36 8.36
CA GLY A 101 23.99 -0.33 7.21
C GLY A 101 22.98 -1.12 6.38
N ARG A 102 23.48 -2.09 5.61
CA ARG A 102 22.65 -2.89 4.70
C ARG A 102 22.12 -4.13 5.40
N ILE A 103 20.81 -4.33 5.36
CA ILE A 103 20.10 -5.47 5.94
C ILE A 103 19.33 -6.21 4.84
N ARG A 104 19.21 -7.53 4.95
CA ARG A 104 18.25 -8.31 4.14
C ARG A 104 16.96 -8.48 4.92
N ALA A 105 15.85 -8.07 4.32
CA ALA A 105 14.53 -8.17 4.92
C ALA A 105 13.56 -8.87 3.97
N LEU A 106 12.63 -9.66 4.52
CA LEU A 106 11.60 -10.35 3.76
C LEU A 106 10.51 -9.34 3.39
N GLY A 107 10.26 -9.13 2.10
CA GLY A 107 9.15 -8.34 1.58
C GLY A 107 8.10 -9.23 0.93
N PHE A 108 6.84 -8.82 1.03
CA PHE A 108 5.69 -9.44 0.37
C PHE A 108 5.32 -8.62 -0.87
N TRP A 109 4.72 -9.23 -1.89
CA TRP A 109 4.30 -8.54 -3.12
C TRP A 109 5.43 -7.73 -3.80
N VAL A 110 6.62 -8.31 -3.89
CA VAL A 110 7.83 -7.67 -4.42
C VAL A 110 8.10 -8.10 -5.85
N GLY A 111 8.13 -7.12 -6.77
CA GLY A 111 8.38 -7.33 -8.19
C GLY A 111 7.36 -8.24 -8.83
N VAL A 112 6.10 -7.91 -8.58
CA VAL A 112 4.90 -8.55 -9.12
C VAL A 112 4.82 -8.30 -10.63
N THR A 113 4.40 -9.32 -11.38
CA THR A 113 4.29 -9.28 -12.84
C THR A 113 3.24 -10.29 -13.29
N GLY A 114 2.59 -10.05 -14.44
CA GLY A 114 1.72 -11.03 -15.08
C GLY A 114 0.23 -10.77 -14.80
N ARG A 115 -0.57 -11.84 -14.85
CA ARG A 115 -2.03 -11.74 -14.64
C ARG A 115 -2.35 -11.19 -13.25
N GLY A 116 -3.40 -10.37 -13.16
CA GLY A 116 -3.80 -9.71 -11.92
C GLY A 116 -2.92 -8.53 -11.53
N THR A 117 -2.15 -7.98 -12.49
CA THR A 117 -1.36 -6.77 -12.26
C THR A 117 -1.64 -5.71 -13.33
N SER A 118 -1.82 -4.48 -12.87
CA SER A 118 -1.96 -3.26 -13.68
C SER A 118 -0.76 -2.35 -13.40
N LEU A 119 0.41 -2.72 -13.91
CA LEU A 119 1.68 -2.02 -13.67
C LEU A 119 1.73 -0.66 -14.38
N GLY A 120 2.46 0.30 -13.81
CA GLY A 120 2.76 1.58 -14.45
C GLY A 120 1.55 2.47 -14.79
N GLN A 121 0.41 2.28 -14.12
CA GLN A 121 -0.79 3.07 -14.38
C GLN A 121 -0.59 4.55 -13.97
N PRO A 122 -1.14 5.51 -14.74
CA PRO A 122 -1.19 6.91 -14.32
C PRO A 122 -1.91 7.08 -12.98
N LEU A 123 -1.44 8.02 -12.14
CA LEU A 123 -2.03 8.24 -10.82
C LEU A 123 -3.51 8.63 -10.88
N ASP A 124 -3.96 9.33 -11.93
CA ASP A 124 -5.37 9.68 -12.10
C ASP A 124 -6.25 8.44 -12.30
N THR A 125 -5.77 7.46 -13.08
CA THR A 125 -6.44 6.15 -13.24
C THR A 125 -6.52 5.42 -11.92
N VAL A 126 -5.40 5.34 -11.20
CA VAL A 126 -5.33 4.68 -9.88
C VAL A 126 -6.27 5.38 -8.89
N ALA A 127 -6.32 6.71 -8.89
CA ALA A 127 -7.21 7.48 -8.04
C ALA A 127 -8.68 7.18 -8.32
N GLY A 128 -9.06 7.12 -9.60
CA GLY A 128 -10.39 6.74 -10.04
C GLY A 128 -10.84 5.38 -9.48
N VAL A 129 -9.94 4.39 -9.51
CA VAL A 129 -10.23 3.07 -8.94
C VAL A 129 -10.35 3.14 -7.41
N LEU A 130 -9.36 3.72 -6.71
CA LEU A 130 -9.32 3.75 -5.25
C LEU A 130 -10.48 4.54 -4.63
N ALA A 131 -10.96 5.59 -5.30
CA ALA A 131 -12.10 6.39 -4.86
C ALA A 131 -13.42 5.59 -4.82
N ARG A 132 -13.56 4.56 -5.68
CA ARG A 132 -14.78 3.74 -5.79
C ARG A 132 -14.64 2.37 -5.16
N ALA A 133 -13.42 1.85 -5.04
CA ALA A 133 -13.15 0.52 -4.52
C ALA A 133 -13.65 0.37 -3.08
N CYS A 134 -14.54 -0.59 -2.87
CA CYS A 134 -15.04 -0.95 -1.55
C CYS A 134 -15.31 -2.45 -1.48
N GLY A 135 -14.90 -3.07 -0.38
CA GLY A 135 -15.20 -4.45 -0.08
C GLY A 135 -15.38 -4.68 1.42
N HIS A 136 -15.48 -5.94 1.82
CA HIS A 136 -15.86 -6.34 3.18
C HIS A 136 -14.85 -5.93 4.28
N VAL A 137 -13.61 -5.55 3.94
CA VAL A 137 -12.61 -5.06 4.92
C VAL A 137 -12.30 -3.55 4.81
N GLY A 138 -13.12 -2.80 4.08
CA GLY A 138 -12.99 -1.34 3.93
C GLY A 138 -12.74 -0.90 2.49
N SER A 139 -12.53 0.41 2.28
CA SER A 139 -12.36 1.01 0.96
C SER A 139 -10.88 1.09 0.52
N GLY A 140 -10.68 1.31 -0.78
CA GLY A 140 -9.36 1.66 -1.33
C GLY A 140 -8.85 3.00 -0.80
N ALA A 141 -9.73 3.99 -0.69
CA ALA A 141 -9.42 5.29 -0.10
C ALA A 141 -8.96 5.20 1.36
N GLU A 142 -9.62 4.39 2.19
CA GLU A 142 -9.22 4.16 3.59
C GLU A 142 -7.82 3.52 3.67
N TYR A 143 -7.54 2.55 2.80
CA TYR A 143 -6.22 1.90 2.76
C TYR A 143 -5.12 2.90 2.41
N LEU A 144 -5.35 3.73 1.40
CA LEU A 144 -4.40 4.77 1.00
C LEU A 144 -4.15 5.75 2.16
N TYR A 145 -5.22 6.26 2.78
CA TYR A 145 -5.13 7.17 3.92
C TYR A 145 -4.33 6.56 5.07
N ASN A 146 -4.68 5.35 5.52
CA ASN A 146 -3.96 4.68 6.61
C ASN A 146 -2.49 4.47 6.27
N THR A 147 -2.19 4.14 5.01
CA THR A 147 -0.80 3.95 4.57
C THR A 147 -0.01 5.26 4.63
N VAL A 148 -0.57 6.37 4.14
CA VAL A 148 0.08 7.67 4.20
C VAL A 148 0.29 8.13 5.64
N SER A 149 -0.78 8.13 6.46
CA SER A 149 -0.73 8.62 7.83
C SER A 149 0.32 7.89 8.67
N HIS A 150 0.41 6.57 8.56
CA HIS A 150 1.39 5.82 9.34
C HIS A 150 2.80 5.90 8.75
N LEU A 151 2.97 6.10 7.44
CA LEU A 151 4.29 6.44 6.89
C LEU A 151 4.79 7.77 7.50
N GLU A 152 3.91 8.76 7.62
CA GLU A 152 4.25 10.05 8.23
C GLU A 152 4.63 9.94 9.71
N GLU A 153 3.99 9.06 10.48
CA GLU A 153 4.38 8.77 11.87
C GLU A 153 5.83 8.26 11.98
N PHE A 154 6.33 7.56 10.96
CA PHE A 154 7.74 7.14 10.85
C PHE A 154 8.63 8.20 10.18
N GLY A 155 8.12 9.41 9.94
CA GLY A 155 8.85 10.49 9.27
C GLY A 155 9.15 10.19 7.80
N ILE A 156 8.36 9.32 7.17
CA ILE A 156 8.46 8.98 5.75
C ILE A 156 7.42 9.79 4.99
N ARG A 157 7.89 10.64 4.08
CA ARG A 157 7.04 11.46 3.21
C ARG A 157 7.18 10.99 1.77
N ASP A 158 6.16 10.31 1.28
CA ASP A 158 6.12 9.78 -0.08
C ASP A 158 5.28 10.71 -0.98
N ARG A 159 5.96 11.51 -1.80
CA ARG A 159 5.32 12.51 -2.66
C ARG A 159 4.29 11.90 -3.61
N ASN A 160 4.52 10.67 -4.09
CA ASN A 160 3.59 10.02 -5.01
C ASN A 160 2.31 9.61 -4.28
N LEU A 161 2.42 9.07 -3.07
CA LEU A 161 1.24 8.73 -2.25
C LEU A 161 0.48 9.97 -1.80
N TRP A 162 1.15 11.05 -1.45
CA TRP A 162 0.51 12.32 -1.12
C TRP A 162 -0.27 12.89 -2.31
N ARG A 163 0.34 12.86 -3.51
CA ARG A 163 -0.35 13.26 -4.75
C ARG A 163 -1.55 12.37 -5.02
N LEU A 164 -1.39 11.05 -4.88
CA LEU A 164 -2.47 10.09 -5.06
C LEU A 164 -3.61 10.32 -4.06
N GLN A 165 -3.29 10.61 -2.80
CA GLN A 165 -4.29 10.91 -1.77
C GLN A 165 -5.10 12.16 -2.12
N GLN A 166 -4.45 13.21 -2.63
CA GLN A 166 -5.16 14.39 -3.11
C GLN A 166 -6.09 14.05 -4.28
N LEU A 167 -5.60 13.30 -5.28
CA LEU A 167 -6.40 12.89 -6.44
C LEU A 167 -7.62 12.04 -6.03
N VAL A 168 -7.45 11.10 -5.09
CA VAL A 168 -8.55 10.30 -4.56
C VAL A 168 -9.56 11.19 -3.83
N ALA A 169 -9.11 12.16 -3.05
CA ALA A 169 -10.01 13.09 -2.36
C ALA A 169 -10.80 13.95 -3.36
N ASP A 170 -10.16 14.45 -4.41
CA ASP A 170 -10.80 15.24 -5.46
C ASP A 170 -11.84 14.39 -6.23
N GLU A 171 -11.50 13.14 -6.54
CA GLU A 171 -12.40 12.21 -7.20
C GLU A 171 -13.63 11.87 -6.33
N ILE A 172 -13.44 11.63 -5.03
CA ILE A 172 -14.56 11.41 -4.09
C ILE A 172 -15.48 12.64 -4.05
N ARG A 173 -14.90 13.86 -4.01
CA ARG A 173 -15.70 15.10 -4.07
C ARG A 173 -16.44 15.23 -5.40
N SER A 174 -15.84 14.82 -6.52
CA SER A 174 -16.50 14.82 -7.83
C SER A 174 -17.70 13.85 -7.88
N ILE A 175 -17.55 12.66 -7.28
CA ILE A 175 -18.61 11.64 -7.25
C ILE A 175 -19.80 12.08 -6.36
N HIS A 176 -19.53 12.74 -5.23
CA HIS A 176 -20.54 13.07 -4.23
C HIS A 176 -20.96 14.55 -4.20
N GLY A 177 -20.22 15.42 -4.87
CA GLY A 177 -20.48 16.85 -4.99
C GLY A 177 -21.42 17.13 -6.15
N GLY A 178 -22.73 17.00 -5.94
CA GLY A 178 -23.75 17.63 -6.80
C GLY A 178 -23.70 19.16 -6.72
N PRO A 179 -24.33 19.89 -7.67
CA PRO A 179 -24.12 21.33 -7.87
C PRO A 179 -24.59 22.11 -6.63
N SER A 180 -23.65 22.62 -5.86
CA SER A 180 -23.93 23.49 -4.73
C SER A 180 -22.85 24.57 -4.63
N ASP A 181 -22.81 25.46 -5.63
CA ASP A 181 -22.39 26.85 -5.41
C ASP A 181 -22.78 27.83 -6.56
N ALA A 182 -23.98 27.67 -7.14
CA ALA A 182 -24.48 28.60 -8.17
C ALA A 182 -25.77 29.36 -7.78
N SER A 183 -26.21 29.28 -6.52
CA SER A 183 -27.53 29.82 -6.11
C SER A 183 -27.49 30.85 -4.98
N LEU A 184 -26.34 31.51 -4.74
CA LEU A 184 -26.24 32.60 -3.75
C LEU A 184 -25.72 33.92 -4.33
N GLN A 185 -25.81 34.09 -5.65
CA GLN A 185 -25.78 35.40 -6.30
C GLN A 185 -27.02 35.54 -7.15
N LEU A 186 -28.13 35.98 -6.54
CA LEU A 186 -29.20 36.75 -7.19
C LEU A 186 -30.22 37.16 -6.11
N ALA A 187 -29.98 38.34 -5.53
CA ALA A 187 -31.07 39.22 -5.12
C ALA A 187 -30.61 40.66 -5.40
N PRO A 188 -31.06 41.29 -6.50
CA PRO A 188 -30.91 42.72 -6.68
C PRO A 188 -32.07 43.47 -6.02
N SER A 189 -31.72 44.64 -5.48
CA SER A 189 -32.53 45.78 -5.01
C SER A 189 -33.09 45.69 -3.60
#